data_AF-A0A9P8FGU3-F1
#
_entry.id   AF-A0A9P8FGU3-F1
#
_cell.length_a   1.000
_cell.length_b   1.000
_cell.length_c   1.000
_cell.angle_alpha   90.00
_cell.angle_beta   90.00
_cell.angle_gamma   90.00
#
_symmetry.space_group_name_H-M   'P 1'
#
loop_
_entity.id
_entity.type
_entity.pdbx_description
1 polymer ?
#
loop_
_entity_poly.entity_id
_entity_poly.type
_entity_poly.pdbx_seq_one_letter_code
_entity_poly.pdbx_strand_id
1 'polypeptide(L)' 'MSFNLHPLINNGIKKGTNSFSGGSLHCHCKSSPVTVSLSSNVAHNHACGCSKCWKPSGAIFSIVAVVPRSSLSVSSGAN' A
#
# COMPACT_ATOMS: atom_id res chain seq x y z
N MET A 1 -11.88 -25.05 -2.65
CA MET A 1 -11.65 -24.04 -1.59
C MET A 1 -10.85 -22.91 -2.19
N SER A 2 -11.31 -21.66 -2.09
CA SER A 2 -10.53 -20.49 -2.53
C SER A 2 -9.84 -19.88 -1.32
N PHE A 3 -8.52 -19.74 -1.36
CA PHE A 3 -7.77 -19.08 -0.30
C PHE A 3 -7.84 -17.56 -0.49
N ASN A 4 -8.22 -16.83 0.56
CA ASN A 4 -8.21 -15.37 0.56
C ASN A 4 -6.76 -14.85 0.72
N LEU A 5 -6.05 -14.69 -0.40
CA LEU A 5 -4.66 -14.24 -0.37
C LEU A 5 -4.56 -12.78 0.09
N HIS A 6 -5.21 -11.89 -0.65
CA HIS A 6 -5.37 -10.47 -0.32
C HIS A 6 -6.43 -9.86 -1.26
N PRO A 7 -7.31 -8.95 -0.80
CA PRO A 7 -8.39 -8.37 -1.61
C PRO A 7 -7.94 -7.83 -2.98
N LEU A 8 -6.73 -7.27 -3.06
CA LEU A 8 -6.16 -6.71 -4.30
C LEU A 8 -5.72 -7.74 -5.36
N ILE A 9 -5.52 -9.01 -4.99
CA ILE A 9 -5.01 -10.04 -5.93
C ILE A 9 -5.91 -11.25 -6.06
N ASN A 10 -6.97 -11.36 -5.23
CA ASN A 10 -7.92 -12.48 -5.30
C ASN A 10 -8.57 -12.62 -6.68
N ASN A 11 -8.74 -11.51 -7.40
CA ASN A 11 -9.38 -11.45 -8.71
C ASN A 11 -8.37 -11.17 -9.84
N GLY A 12 -7.10 -11.52 -9.62
CA GLY A 12 -6.00 -11.23 -10.55
C GLY A 12 -5.24 -9.94 -10.23
N ILE A 13 -4.18 -9.67 -11.00
CA ILE A 13 -3.26 -8.56 -10.75
C ILE A 13 -3.56 -7.39 -11.69
N LYS A 14 -3.83 -6.21 -11.12
CA LYS A 14 -3.92 -4.97 -11.89
C LYS A 14 -2.52 -4.50 -12.30
N LYS A 15 -2.28 -4.38 -13.61
CA LYS A 15 -1.02 -3.82 -14.12
C LYS A 15 -0.91 -2.34 -13.75
N GLY A 16 0.27 -1.95 -13.26
CA GLY A 16 0.64 -0.54 -13.09
C GLY A 16 1.01 0.12 -14.41
N THR A 17 1.35 1.41 -14.34
CA THR A 17 1.86 2.19 -15.47
C THR A 17 3.23 2.77 -15.13
N ASN A 18 4.12 2.83 -16.12
CA ASN A 18 5.46 3.41 -15.92
C ASN A 18 5.41 4.93 -15.70
N SER A 19 4.36 5.60 -16.20
CA SER A 19 4.13 7.04 -16.08
C SER A 19 3.43 7.47 -14.80
N PHE A 20 3.18 6.56 -13.85
CA PHE A 20 2.53 6.91 -12.59
C PHE A 20 3.46 7.82 -11.75
N SER A 21 2.99 9.02 -11.44
CA SER A 21 3.77 10.07 -10.77
C SER A 21 3.70 10.03 -9.24
N GLY A 22 2.95 9.08 -8.66
CA GLY A 22 2.70 8.99 -7.23
C GLY A 22 1.24 9.32 -6.88
N GLY A 23 0.99 9.62 -5.62
CA GLY A 23 -0.35 9.83 -5.09
C GLY A 23 -0.37 9.95 -3.57
N SER A 24 -1.54 9.85 -2.96
CA SER A 24 -1.70 9.96 -1.51
C SER A 24 -2.18 8.65 -0.90
N LEU A 25 -1.59 8.26 0.22
CA LEU A 25 -2.05 7.18 1.08
C LEU A 25 -2.76 7.77 2.30
N HIS A 26 -3.83 7.12 2.73
CA HIS A 26 -4.59 7.50 3.92
C HIS A 26 -4.80 6.30 4.84
N CYS A 27 -4.80 6.52 6.15
CA CYS A 27 -5.21 5.50 7.10
C CYS A 27 -6.75 5.33 7.14
N HIS A 28 -7.23 4.35 7.90
CA HIS A 28 -8.66 4.00 7.98
C HIS A 28 -9.46 4.81 9.02
N CYS A 29 -8.89 5.86 9.62
CA CYS A 29 -9.61 6.69 10.59
C CYS A 29 -10.75 7.46 9.91
N LYS A 30 -11.93 7.49 10.55
CA LYS A 30 -13.12 8.19 10.02
C LYS A 30 -12.99 9.73 10.05
N SER A 31 -12.21 10.24 11.00
CA SER A 31 -11.94 11.66 11.19
C SER A 31 -10.44 11.86 11.36
N SER A 32 -9.91 12.96 10.82
CA SER A 32 -8.49 13.35 10.86
C SER A 32 -7.52 12.22 10.46
N PRO A 33 -7.64 11.64 9.25
CA PRO A 33 -6.76 10.56 8.83
C PRO A 33 -5.33 11.05 8.61
N VAL A 34 -4.37 10.20 9.00
CA VAL A 34 -2.98 10.35 8.57
C VAL A 34 -2.94 10.31 7.06
N THR A 35 -2.27 11.29 6.45
CA THR A 35 -2.08 11.37 5.00
C THR A 35 -0.60 11.39 4.68
N VAL A 36 -0.21 10.54 3.75
CA VAL A 36 1.16 10.43 3.26
C VAL A 36 1.17 10.68 1.77
N SER A 37 1.87 11.73 1.34
CA SER A 37 2.05 12.07 -0.06
C SER A 37 3.27 11.35 -0.62
N LEU A 38 3.10 10.77 -1.81
CA LEU A 38 4.14 10.09 -2.59
C LEU A 38 4.38 10.85 -3.88
N SER A 39 5.62 11.23 -4.16
CA SER A 39 6.00 12.01 -5.35
C SER A 39 6.72 11.17 -6.42
N SER A 40 6.58 9.85 -6.36
CA SER A 40 7.18 8.92 -7.32
C SER A 40 6.30 7.69 -7.51
N ASN A 41 6.60 6.93 -8.57
CA ASN A 41 6.10 5.57 -8.70
C ASN A 41 6.68 4.67 -7.58
N VAL A 42 6.02 3.54 -7.36
CA VAL A 42 6.49 2.47 -6.46
C VAL A 42 7.29 1.43 -7.24
N ALA A 43 8.25 0.79 -6.58
CA ALA A 43 9.01 -0.34 -7.12
C ALA A 43 8.79 -1.59 -6.26
N HIS A 44 9.13 -2.76 -6.83
CA HIS A 44 9.14 -4.05 -6.13
C HIS A 44 7.84 -4.37 -5.36
N ASN A 45 6.67 -4.04 -5.92
CA ASN A 45 5.39 -4.37 -5.30
C ASN A 45 5.19 -5.89 -5.28
N HIS A 46 4.91 -6.48 -4.12
CA HIS A 46 4.80 -7.93 -3.95
C HIS A 46 3.85 -8.33 -2.81
N ALA A 47 3.41 -9.59 -2.85
CA ALA A 47 2.75 -10.23 -1.73
C ALA A 47 3.79 -10.72 -0.71
N CYS A 48 3.67 -10.26 0.54
CA CYS A 48 4.60 -10.60 1.63
C CYS A 48 3.89 -11.39 2.73
N GLY A 49 4.40 -12.60 3.02
CA GLY A 49 3.84 -13.52 4.00
C GLY A 49 4.42 -13.38 5.42
N CYS A 50 5.36 -12.45 5.64
CA CYS A 50 5.99 -12.31 6.96
C CYS A 50 4.98 -11.83 8.01
N SER A 51 5.22 -12.15 9.28
CA SER A 51 4.32 -11.76 10.38
C SER A 51 4.36 -10.27 10.71
N LYS A 52 5.37 -9.53 10.24
CA LYS A 52 5.64 -8.14 10.64
C LYS A 52 4.94 -7.08 9.79
N CYS A 53 4.64 -7.37 8.52
CA CYS A 53 3.94 -6.43 7.65
C CYS A 53 2.43 -6.45 7.92
N TRP A 54 1.82 -5.26 7.93
CA TRP A 54 0.38 -5.08 8.10
C TRP A 54 -0.42 -5.81 7.02
N LYS A 55 -1.54 -6.42 7.40
CA LYS A 55 -2.48 -7.10 6.51
C LYS A 55 -3.90 -6.62 6.80
N PRO A 56 -4.75 -6.43 5.79
CA PRO A 56 -6.17 -6.20 6.05
C PRO A 56 -6.79 -7.45 6.68
N SER A 57 -7.90 -7.25 7.39
CA SER A 57 -8.60 -8.33 8.07
C SER A 57 -8.94 -9.48 7.10
N GLY A 58 -8.63 -10.70 7.51
CA GLY A 58 -8.89 -11.92 6.75
C GLY A 58 -7.90 -12.24 5.61
N ALA A 59 -6.91 -11.39 5.34
CA ALA A 59 -5.90 -11.66 4.32
C ALA A 59 -4.69 -12.43 4.89
N ILE A 60 -4.15 -13.35 4.08
CA ILE A 60 -2.97 -14.15 4.44
C ILE A 60 -1.66 -13.41 4.10
N PHE A 61 -1.67 -12.60 3.05
CA PHE A 61 -0.52 -11.81 2.60
C PHE A 61 -0.73 -10.31 2.83
N SER A 62 0.37 -9.59 3.03
CA SER A 62 0.43 -8.12 2.88
C SER A 62 0.72 -7.78 1.43
N ILE A 63 0.23 -6.65 0.92
CA ILE A 63 0.72 -6.05 -0.33
C ILE A 63 1.58 -4.86 0.02
N VAL A 64 2.86 -4.95 -0.32
CA VAL A 64 3.86 -3.94 0.05
C VAL A 64 4.77 -3.65 -1.13
N ALA A 65 5.13 -2.38 -1.26
CA ALA A 65 6.05 -1.87 -2.27
C ALA A 65 7.05 -0.92 -1.61
N VAL A 66 8.01 -0.43 -2.37
CA VAL A 66 9.02 0.52 -1.89
C VAL A 66 9.04 1.79 -2.74
N VAL A 67 9.38 2.90 -2.08
CA VAL A 67 9.68 4.20 -2.69
C VAL A 67 10.96 4.76 -2.05
N PRO A 68 11.70 5.65 -2.73
CA PRO A 68 12.77 6.40 -2.08
C PRO A 68 12.21 7.18 -0.88
N ARG A 69 12.96 7.24 0.22
CA ARG A 69 12.52 7.97 1.43
C ARG A 69 12.27 9.45 1.15
N SER A 70 13.05 10.05 0.25
CA SER A 70 12.89 11.44 -0.20
C SER A 70 11.62 11.69 -1.03
N SER A 71 10.98 10.64 -1.53
CA SER A 71 9.74 10.71 -2.32
C SER A 71 8.49 10.52 -1.46
N LEU A 72 8.63 10.54 -0.13
CA LEU A 72 7.54 10.39 0.84
C LEU A 72 7.53 11.58 1.81
N SER A 73 6.35 12.12 2.06
CA SER A 73 6.12 13.12 3.12
C SER A 73 4.80 12.86 3.85
N VAL A 74 4.78 13.06 5.17
CA VAL A 74 3.54 13.02 5.95
C VAL A 74 2.91 14.41 5.86
N SER A 75 1.76 14.51 5.20
CA SER A 75 1.07 15.79 4.95
C SER A 75 -0.06 16.07 5.94
N SER A 76 -0.55 15.08 6.67
CA SER A 76 -1.50 15.24 7.78
C SER A 76 -1.29 14.14 8.83
N GLY A 77 -1.55 14.46 10.10
CA GLY A 77 -1.35 13.54 11.22
C GLY A 77 0.11 13.32 11.60
N ALA A 78 1.01 14.21 11.16
CA ALA A 78 2.34 14.32 11.73
C ALA A 78 2.22 14.95 13.13
N ASN A 79 2.80 14.29 14.14
CA ASN A 79 2.87 14.79 15.52
C ASN A 79 3.76 16.04 15.61
#